data_AF-A0A3N5K6E1-F1
#
_entry.id   AF-A0A3N5K6E1-F1
#
_cell.length_a   1.000
_cell.length_b   1.000
_cell.length_c   1.000
_cell.angle_alpha   90.00
_cell.angle_beta   90.00
_cell.angle_gamma   90.00
#
_symmetry.space_group_name_H-M   'P 1'
#
loop_
_entity.id
_entity.type
_entity.pdbx_description
1 polymer ?
#
loop_
_entity_poly.entity_id
_entity_poly.type
_entity_poly.pdbx_seq_one_letter_code
_entity_poly.pdbx_strand_id
1 'polypeptide(L)'
;MALGLGSGSTSTLMVQAIGRMLRDGVLRNVVGVPSSSGIASVAKESGVPLSTLDEHPVLDLNLDGADEVDPELSLVKGLGGALLWEK
;
A
#
# COMPACT_ATOMS: atom_id res chain seq x y z
N MET A 1 5.08 11.49 -5.29
CA MET A 1 5.12 10.05 -5.55
C MET A 1 3.79 9.45 -5.16
N ALA A 2 3.12 8.78 -6.09
CA ALA A 2 1.91 8.00 -5.87
C ALA A 2 2.30 6.54 -5.59
N LEU A 3 2.00 6.09 -4.38
CA LEU A 3 2.31 4.73 -3.92
C LEU A 3 1.04 3.88 -3.87
N GLY A 4 1.08 2.70 -4.49
CA GLY A 4 0.10 1.65 -4.18
C GLY A 4 0.40 1.07 -2.79
N LEU A 5 -0.62 1.06 -1.93
CA LEU A 5 -0.53 0.51 -0.58
C LEU A 5 -1.27 -0.83 -0.54
N GLY A 6 -0.48 -1.90 -0.49
CA GLY A 6 -0.95 -3.28 -0.40
C GLY A 6 -1.74 -3.60 0.88
N SER A 7 -2.30 -4.79 0.95
CA SER A 7 -3.14 -5.23 2.07
C SER A 7 -2.47 -6.31 2.92
N GLY A 8 -2.97 -6.53 4.13
CA GLY A 8 -2.46 -7.56 5.04
C GLY A 8 -1.49 -7.06 6.12
N SER A 9 -1.01 -7.99 6.94
CA SER A 9 -0.21 -7.73 8.14
C SER A 9 1.15 -7.09 7.81
N THR A 10 1.84 -7.60 6.78
CA THR A 10 3.12 -7.03 6.32
C THR A 10 2.94 -5.62 5.78
N SER A 11 1.90 -5.39 4.96
CA SER A 11 1.61 -4.07 4.40
C SER A 11 1.22 -3.05 5.47
N THR A 12 0.57 -3.49 6.56
CA THR A 12 0.25 -2.63 7.71
C THR A 12 1.52 -2.05 8.35
N LEU A 13 2.54 -2.89 8.59
CA LEU A 13 3.83 -2.43 9.13
C LEU A 13 4.53 -1.45 8.19
N MET A 14 4.48 -1.71 6.88
CA MET A 14 5.03 -0.85 5.84
C MET A 14 4.35 0.53 5.82
N VAL A 15 3.02 0.60 5.88
CA VAL A 15 2.28 1.87 5.92
C VAL A 15 2.56 2.66 7.19
N GLN A 16 2.66 1.99 8.34
CA GLN A 16 3.06 2.64 9.61
C GLN A 16 4.47 3.24 9.53
N ALA A 17 5.40 2.53 8.88
CA ALA A 17 6.76 3.02 8.65
C ALA A 17 6.78 4.24 7.71
N ILE A 18 6.01 4.20 6.61
CA ILE A 18 5.85 5.36 5.71
C ILE A 18 5.31 6.56 6.48
N GLY A 19 4.26 6.38 7.29
CA GLY A 19 3.69 7.44 8.11
C GLY A 19 4.71 8.03 9.08
N ARG A 20 5.54 7.19 9.71
CA ARG A 20 6.65 7.65 10.56
C ARG A 20 7.67 8.47 9.76
N MET A 21 8.12 7.98 8.61
CA MET A 21 9.12 8.68 7.79
C MET A 21 8.60 10.02 7.22
N LEU A 22 7.29 10.14 6.98
CA LEU A 22 6.65 11.41 6.63
C LEU A 22 6.68 12.40 7.80
N ARG A 23 6.33 11.94 9.01
CA ARG A 23 6.39 12.78 10.22
C ARG A 23 7.81 13.25 10.53
N ASP A 24 8.78 12.35 10.36
CA ASP A 24 10.21 12.64 10.60
C ASP A 24 10.83 13.48 9.46
N GLY A 25 10.07 13.77 8.39
CA GLY A 25 10.49 14.62 7.27
C GLY A 25 11.50 13.96 6.30
N VAL A 26 11.74 12.65 6.47
CA VAL A 26 12.59 11.80 5.62
C VAL A 26 11.93 11.59 4.26
N LEU A 27 10.63 11.31 4.26
CA LEU A 27 9.80 11.29 3.05
C LEU A 27 9.05 12.61 2.92
N ARG A 28 8.83 13.04 1.68
CA ARG A 28 8.06 14.24 1.33
C ARG A 28 7.29 13.99 0.05
N ASN A 29 6.15 14.68 -0.11
CA ASN A 29 5.34 14.62 -1.33
C ASN A 29 4.92 13.20 -1.74
N VAL A 30 4.52 12.37 -0.76
CA VAL A 30 3.99 11.01 -0.97
C VAL A 30 2.48 11.01 -0.77
N VAL A 31 1.77 10.32 -1.66
CA VAL A 31 0.35 10.01 -1.53
C VAL A 31 0.15 8.51 -1.74
N GLY A 32 -0.77 7.91 -0.99
CA GLY A 32 -1.08 6.48 -1.05
C GLY A 32 -2.41 6.19 -1.76
N VAL A 33 -2.43 5.16 -2.60
CA VAL A 33 -3.64 4.57 -3.21
C VAL A 33 -3.84 3.19 -2.58
N PRO A 34 -4.85 3.01 -1.71
CA PRO A 34 -4.99 1.79 -0.92
C PRO A 34 -5.69 0.66 -1.69
N SER A 35 -5.21 -0.57 -1.54
CA SER A 35 -5.83 -1.78 -2.13
C SER A 35 -6.92 -2.42 -1.26
N SER A 36 -7.27 -1.83 -0.12
CA SER A 36 -8.42 -2.23 0.69
C SER A 36 -8.90 -1.12 1.62
N SER A 37 -10.13 -1.24 2.12
CA SER A 37 -10.62 -0.37 3.19
C SER A 37 -9.81 -0.51 4.48
N GLY A 38 -9.29 -1.70 4.77
CA GLY A 38 -8.44 -1.96 5.93
C GLY A 38 -7.15 -1.15 5.89
N ILE A 39 -6.39 -1.25 4.80
CA ILE A 39 -5.13 -0.49 4.69
C ILE A 39 -5.38 1.02 4.56
N ALA A 40 -6.50 1.44 3.96
CA ALA A 40 -6.89 2.84 3.94
C ALA A 40 -7.07 3.41 5.36
N SER A 41 -7.67 2.65 6.29
CA SER A 41 -7.79 3.05 7.70
C SER A 41 -6.43 3.18 8.37
N VAL A 42 -5.54 2.18 8.19
CA VAL A 42 -4.17 2.21 8.73
C VAL A 42 -3.39 3.42 8.22
N ALA A 43 -3.52 3.75 6.93
CA ALA A 43 -2.85 4.88 6.31
C ALA A 43 -3.32 6.22 6.91
N LYS A 44 -4.64 6.38 7.09
CA LYS A 44 -5.22 7.56 7.75
C LYS A 44 -4.71 7.72 9.19
N GLU A 45 -4.74 6.64 9.97
CA GLU A 45 -4.24 6.63 11.36
C GLU A 45 -2.73 6.93 11.43
N SER A 46 -1.97 6.49 10.43
CA SER A 46 -0.53 6.71 10.34
C SER A 46 -0.15 8.09 9.79
N GLY A 47 -1.12 8.90 9.36
CA GLY A 47 -0.89 10.23 8.78
C GLY A 47 -0.35 10.20 7.34
N VAL A 48 -0.59 9.10 6.61
CA VAL A 48 -0.24 8.99 5.18
C VAL A 48 -1.36 9.62 4.34
N PRO A 49 -1.10 10.65 3.52
CA PRO A 49 -2.10 11.22 2.62
C PRO A 49 -2.62 10.15 1.66
N LEU A 50 -3.93 10.14 1.41
CA LEU A 50 -4.56 9.18 0.51
C LEU A 50 -5.13 9.83 -0.74
N SER A 51 -5.20 9.04 -1.80
CA SER A 51 -5.89 9.34 -3.06
C SER A 51 -6.50 8.04 -3.62
N THR A 52 -7.00 8.09 -4.85
CA THR A 52 -7.61 6.96 -5.56
C THR A 52 -6.89 6.71 -6.87
N LEU A 53 -7.14 5.54 -7.48
CA LEU A 53 -6.63 5.24 -8.81
C LEU A 53 -7.30 6.12 -9.89
N ASP A 54 -8.50 6.63 -9.65
CA ASP A 54 -9.15 7.60 -10.56
C ASP A 54 -8.42 8.94 -10.59
N GLU A 55 -7.94 9.40 -9.43
CA GLU A 55 -7.17 10.65 -9.29
C GLU A 55 -5.70 10.48 -9.70
N HIS A 56 -5.11 9.31 -9.41
CA HIS A 56 -3.75 8.93 -9.74
C HIS A 56 -3.72 7.60 -10.52
N PRO A 57 -4.04 7.61 -11.83
CA PRO A 57 -4.14 6.37 -12.63
C PRO A 57 -2.80 5.71 -12.91
N VAL A 58 -1.69 6.42 -12.67
CA VAL A 58 -0.33 5.89 -12.81
C VAL A 58 0.34 5.97 -11.45
N LEU A 59 0.70 4.81 -10.90
CA LEU A 59 1.45 4.69 -9.66
C LEU A 59 2.95 4.65 -9.97
N ASP A 60 3.75 5.33 -9.15
CA ASP A 60 5.21 5.29 -9.28
C ASP A 60 5.78 3.96 -8.76
N LEU A 61 5.16 3.41 -7.71
CA LEU A 61 5.54 2.15 -7.08
C LEU A 61 4.33 1.54 -6.36
N ASN A 62 4.16 0.23 -6.48
CA ASN A 62 3.19 -0.53 -5.68
C ASN A 62 3.94 -1.43 -4.70
N LEU A 63 3.54 -1.42 -3.42
CA LEU A 63 4.16 -2.21 -2.36
C LEU A 63 3.08 -3.09 -1.74
N ASP A 64 3.22 -4.41 -1.89
CA ASP A 64 2.24 -5.36 -1.37
C ASP A 64 2.91 -6.67 -0.95
N GLY A 65 2.21 -7.43 -0.10
CA GLY A 65 2.59 -8.79 0.25
C GLY A 65 2.07 -9.83 -0.75
N ALA A 66 2.50 -11.08 -0.54
CA ALA A 66 1.98 -12.26 -1.21
C ALA A 66 1.80 -13.39 -0.21
N ASP A 67 0.87 -14.30 -0.49
CA ASP A 67 0.64 -15.49 0.32
C ASP A 67 1.69 -16.56 -0.01
N GLU A 68 2.05 -16.66 -1.30
CA GLU A 68 3.15 -17.50 -1.81
C GLU A 68 3.88 -16.78 -2.94
N VAL A 69 5.19 -17.08 -3.09
CA VAL A 69 6.06 -16.56 -4.15
C VAL A 69 6.89 -17.72 -4.68
N ASP A 70 6.84 -17.96 -6.00
CA ASP A 70 7.68 -18.97 -6.65
C ASP A 70 9.04 -18.39 -7.11
N PRO A 71 10.02 -19.22 -7.55
CA PRO A 71 11.32 -18.75 -8.02
C PRO A 71 11.26 -17.82 -9.25
N GLU A 72 10.20 -17.91 -10.05
CA GLU A 72 9.93 -17.07 -11.22
C GLU A 72 9.23 -15.74 -10.86
N LEU A 73 8.95 -15.51 -9.57
CA LEU A 73 8.23 -14.36 -9.01
C LEU A 73 6.73 -14.30 -9.36
N SER A 74 6.12 -15.43 -9.71
CA SER A 74 4.67 -15.56 -9.72
C SER A 74 4.14 -15.56 -8.29
N LEU A 75 2.98 -14.94 -8.09
CA LEU A 75 2.42 -14.69 -6.76
C LEU A 75 1.07 -15.39 -6.61
N VAL A 76 0.87 -16.06 -5.49
CA VAL A 76 -0.47 -16.33 -4.96
C VAL A 76 -0.84 -15.20 -4.02
N LYS A 77 -1.99 -14.58 -4.27
CA LYS A 77 -2.56 -13.49 -3.46
C LYS A 77 -4.06 -13.69 -3.30
N GLY A 78 -4.59 -13.07 -2.25
CA GLY A 78 -6.04 -12.96 -2.03
C GLY A 78 -6.54 -13.62 -0.76
N LEU A 79 -5.67 -14.17 0.10
CA LEU A 79 -6.07 -14.70 1.41
C LEU A 79 -6.85 -13.66 2.24
N GLY A 80 -6.47 -12.38 2.12
CA GLY A 80 -7.14 -11.26 2.79
C GLY A 80 -8.42 -10.74 2.10
N GLY A 81 -8.84 -11.33 0.98
CA GLY A 81 -10.09 -10.97 0.29
C GLY A 81 -10.06 -9.66 -0.52
N ALA A 82 -8.88 -9.07 -0.75
CA ALA A 82 -8.72 -7.77 -1.42
C ALA A 82 -8.20 -7.88 -2.88
N LEU A 83 -8.05 -9.10 -3.42
CA LEU A 83 -7.35 -9.36 -4.69
C LEU A 83 -7.79 -8.48 -5.87
N LEU A 84 -9.08 -8.16 -5.99
CA LEU A 84 -9.59 -7.38 -7.13
C LEU A 84 -9.07 -5.94 -7.13
N TRP A 85 -8.78 -5.37 -5.95
CA TRP A 85 -8.22 -4.03 -5.82
C TRP A 85 -6.68 -4.05 -5.84
N GLU A 86 -6.07 -5.19 -5.52
CA GLU A 86 -4.62 -5.40 -5.55
C GLU A 86 -4.05 -5.54 -6.97
N LYS A 87 -4.90 -5.85 -7.97
CA LYS A 87 -4.53 -6.14 -9.36
C LYS A 87 -5.02 -5.06 -10.30
#